data_AF-A0AAI8FTQ1-F1
#
_entry.id   AF-A0AAI8FTQ1-F1
#
_cell.length_a   1.000
_cell.length_b   1.000
_cell.length_c   1.000
_cell.angle_alpha   90.00
_cell.angle_beta   90.00
_cell.angle_gamma   90.00
#
_symmetry.space_group_name_H-M   'P 1'
#
loop_
_entity.id
_entity.type
_entity.pdbx_description
1 polymer ?
#
loop_
_entity_poly.entity_id
_entity_poly.type
_entity_poly.pdbx_seq_one_letter_code
_entity_poly.pdbx_strand_id
1 'polypeptide(L)'
;MINLLFIYLAYILAIVSLLSLWMIKFRIFGYITITTSLVFALLSGVLNLTGLLVICVIGILIYLSFYFKDKKGVSLFFFIISAVILFLNYMHFFPGFNNICIIKNAQISQDAIAFSLYLNYSSIIPTYFLLLFSSEIGILESSNKLLLVIKSGIFYGLLASFILILISYLFDFIRFDFKLTQYTLVFIFVNLIFTCLPEEIFWRGFIQSRLEKYFNSIIAIIITSFAFAFIHIAFAGTRFALLAFIASLLYMVPHTLRPER
;
A
#
# COMPACT_ATOMS: atom_id res chain seq x y z
N MET A 1 26.52 4.87 -15.71
CA MET A 1 25.30 5.35 -16.39
C MET A 1 24.29 4.24 -16.68
N ILE A 2 24.67 3.13 -17.32
CA ILE A 2 23.73 2.03 -17.68
C ILE A 2 22.98 1.46 -16.47
N ASN A 3 23.65 1.24 -15.34
CA ASN A 3 23.00 0.72 -14.12
C ASN A 3 21.89 1.65 -13.59
N LEU A 4 22.13 2.97 -13.59
CA LEU A 4 21.14 3.96 -13.14
C LEU A 4 19.93 4.03 -14.08
N LEU A 5 20.13 3.88 -15.39
CA LEU A 5 19.04 3.78 -16.35
C LEU A 5 18.16 2.55 -16.07
N PHE A 6 18.77 1.38 -15.83
CA PHE A 6 18.04 0.14 -15.54
C PHE A 6 17.25 0.25 -14.24
N ILE A 7 17.82 0.87 -13.21
CA ILE A 7 17.13 1.23 -11.98
C ILE A 7 15.84 1.99 -12.30
N TYR A 8 15.94 3.13 -13.00
CA TYR A 8 14.77 3.96 -13.25
C TYR A 8 13.73 3.26 -14.13
N LEU A 9 14.19 2.50 -15.14
CA LEU A 9 13.31 1.69 -15.97
C LEU A 9 12.55 0.65 -15.13
N ALA A 10 13.20 -0.02 -14.18
CA ALA A 10 12.53 -0.97 -13.29
C ALA A 10 11.35 -0.30 -12.54
N TYR A 11 11.59 0.84 -11.90
CA TYR A 11 10.54 1.55 -11.16
C TYR A 11 9.43 2.10 -12.07
N ILE A 12 9.79 2.78 -13.16
CA ILE A 12 8.82 3.39 -14.08
C ILE A 12 7.92 2.31 -14.67
N LEU A 13 8.49 1.19 -15.15
CA LEU A 13 7.73 0.10 -15.73
C LEU A 13 6.84 -0.61 -14.70
N ALA A 14 7.27 -0.74 -13.44
CA ALA A 14 6.43 -1.28 -12.37
C ALA A 14 5.21 -0.39 -12.11
N ILE A 15 5.40 0.93 -12.03
CA ILE A 15 4.32 1.90 -11.84
C ILE A 15 3.36 1.87 -13.02
N VAL A 16 3.88 1.92 -14.25
CA VAL A 16 3.07 1.86 -15.48
C VAL A 16 2.26 0.58 -15.52
N SER A 17 2.86 -0.55 -15.14
CA SER A 17 2.16 -1.83 -15.09
C SER A 17 1.02 -1.83 -14.08
N LEU A 18 1.27 -1.33 -12.88
CA LEU A 18 0.28 -1.21 -11.80
C LEU A 18 -0.93 -0.36 -12.22
N LEU A 19 -0.67 0.80 -12.83
CA LEU A 19 -1.72 1.68 -13.35
C LEU A 19 -2.49 1.03 -14.52
N SER A 20 -1.80 0.23 -15.34
CA SER A 20 -2.43 -0.47 -16.48
C SER A 20 -3.43 -1.53 -16.05
N LEU A 21 -3.30 -2.12 -14.85
CA LEU A 21 -4.29 -3.08 -14.32
C LEU A 21 -5.66 -2.42 -14.08
N TRP A 22 -5.68 -1.11 -13.83
CA TRP A 22 -6.92 -0.37 -13.57
C TRP A 22 -7.82 -0.27 -14.82
N MET A 23 -7.28 -0.54 -16.00
CA MET A 23 -7.99 -0.49 -17.26
C MET A 23 -7.91 -1.85 -17.96
N ILE A 24 -9.03 -2.56 -18.07
CA ILE A 24 -9.09 -3.92 -18.64
C ILE A 24 -8.39 -4.00 -20.01
N LYS A 25 -8.58 -2.98 -20.86
CA LYS A 25 -7.99 -2.88 -22.21
C LYS A 25 -6.45 -2.90 -22.21
N PHE A 26 -5.80 -2.47 -21.14
CA PHE A 26 -4.34 -2.34 -21.05
C PHE A 26 -3.67 -3.46 -20.23
N ARG A 27 -4.40 -4.50 -19.81
CA ARG A 27 -3.83 -5.58 -18.98
C ARG A 27 -2.67 -6.32 -19.65
N ILE A 28 -2.76 -6.60 -20.96
CA ILE A 28 -1.65 -7.24 -21.71
C ILE A 28 -0.40 -6.37 -21.68
N PHE A 29 -0.56 -5.05 -21.87
CA PHE A 29 0.53 -4.09 -21.74
C PHE A 29 1.08 -4.05 -20.31
N GLY A 30 0.21 -4.18 -19.31
CA GLY A 30 0.59 -4.40 -17.91
C GLY A 30 1.50 -5.62 -17.74
N TYR A 31 1.16 -6.77 -18.31
CA TYR A 31 1.97 -7.99 -18.20
C TYR A 31 3.35 -7.86 -18.85
N ILE A 32 3.42 -7.17 -20.00
CA ILE A 32 4.69 -6.91 -20.68
C ILE A 32 5.57 -5.97 -19.83
N THR A 33 4.96 -4.92 -19.26
CA THR A 33 5.70 -3.93 -18.48
C THR A 33 6.17 -4.46 -17.13
N ILE A 34 5.39 -5.31 -16.43
CA ILE A 34 5.85 -5.92 -15.17
C ILE A 34 6.98 -6.92 -15.39
N THR A 35 6.90 -7.75 -16.43
CA THR A 35 7.96 -8.72 -16.74
C THR A 35 9.25 -8.00 -17.13
N THR A 36 9.15 -6.96 -17.96
CA THR A 36 10.29 -6.10 -18.32
C THR A 36 10.85 -5.37 -17.09
N SER A 37 9.99 -4.88 -16.20
CA SER A 37 10.41 -4.27 -14.93
C SER A 37 11.24 -5.22 -14.08
N LEU A 38 10.80 -6.48 -13.90
CA LEU A 38 11.52 -7.50 -13.14
C LEU A 38 12.89 -7.82 -13.75
N VAL A 39 12.98 -7.89 -15.09
CA VAL A 39 14.26 -8.08 -15.78
C VAL A 39 15.22 -6.93 -15.46
N PHE A 40 14.78 -5.67 -15.59
CA PHE A 40 15.62 -4.52 -15.25
C PHE A 40 15.96 -4.47 -13.75
N ALA A 41 15.05 -4.87 -12.87
CA ALA A 41 15.30 -4.92 -11.43
C ALA A 41 16.40 -5.94 -11.09
N LEU A 42 16.39 -7.11 -11.75
CA LEU A 42 17.44 -8.13 -11.61
C LEU A 42 18.78 -7.65 -12.18
N LEU A 43 18.77 -7.06 -13.38
CA LEU A 43 19.99 -6.57 -14.02
C LEU A 43 20.65 -5.40 -13.27
N SER A 44 19.85 -4.56 -12.62
CA SER A 44 20.34 -3.42 -11.81
C SER A 44 20.68 -3.79 -10.37
N GLY A 45 20.27 -4.97 -9.92
CA GLY A 45 20.41 -5.39 -8.53
C GLY A 45 19.39 -4.76 -7.57
N VAL A 46 18.36 -4.03 -8.05
CA VAL A 46 17.22 -3.59 -7.22
C VAL A 46 16.49 -4.81 -6.63
N LEU A 47 16.43 -5.89 -7.38
CA LEU A 47 15.92 -7.19 -6.97
C LEU A 47 17.02 -8.24 -7.17
N ASN A 48 17.22 -9.14 -6.22
CA ASN A 48 18.10 -10.31 -6.42
C ASN A 48 17.28 -11.61 -6.52
N LEU A 49 17.96 -12.75 -6.70
CA LEU A 49 17.28 -14.05 -6.80
C LEU A 49 16.49 -14.42 -5.54
N THR A 50 16.98 -14.07 -4.35
CA THR A 50 16.25 -14.28 -3.08
C THR A 50 14.95 -13.47 -3.06
N GLY A 51 15.01 -12.20 -3.45
CA GLY A 51 13.84 -11.34 -3.54
C GLY A 51 12.85 -11.83 -4.60
N LEU A 52 13.35 -12.33 -5.74
CA LEU A 52 12.51 -12.95 -6.77
C LEU A 52 11.75 -14.16 -6.21
N LEU A 53 12.42 -15.04 -5.46
CA LEU A 53 11.78 -16.18 -4.79
C LEU A 53 10.68 -15.72 -3.81
N VAL A 54 10.95 -14.68 -3.01
CA VAL A 54 9.98 -14.10 -2.08
C VAL A 54 8.75 -13.59 -2.84
N ILE A 55 8.94 -12.82 -3.91
CA ILE A 55 7.86 -12.32 -4.78
C ILE A 55 7.04 -13.48 -5.37
N CYS A 56 7.70 -14.53 -5.88
CA CYS A 56 7.03 -15.70 -6.43
C CYS A 56 6.17 -16.41 -5.37
N VAL A 57 6.70 -16.63 -4.16
CA VAL A 57 5.95 -17.22 -3.05
C VAL A 57 4.74 -16.36 -2.70
N ILE A 58 4.91 -15.04 -2.57
CA ILE A 58 3.81 -14.12 -2.30
C ILE A 58 2.73 -14.22 -3.39
N GLY A 59 3.12 -14.18 -4.66
CA GLY A 59 2.19 -14.29 -5.79
C GLY A 59 1.40 -15.60 -5.77
N ILE A 60 2.06 -16.73 -5.48
CA ILE A 60 1.42 -18.04 -5.35
C ILE A 60 0.44 -18.07 -4.18
N LEU A 61 0.84 -17.58 -3.00
CA LEU A 61 -0.03 -17.57 -1.82
C LEU A 61 -1.29 -16.73 -2.05
N ILE A 62 -1.13 -15.53 -2.62
CA ILE A 62 -2.26 -14.68 -3.01
C ILE A 62 -3.16 -15.45 -3.98
N TYR A 63 -2.61 -15.98 -5.08
CA TYR A 63 -3.37 -16.73 -6.07
C TYR A 63 -4.17 -17.88 -5.44
N LEU A 64 -3.53 -18.71 -4.60
CA LEU A 64 -4.18 -19.83 -3.93
C LEU A 64 -5.31 -19.38 -2.99
N SER A 65 -5.14 -18.22 -2.33
CA SER A 65 -6.18 -17.64 -1.45
C SER A 65 -7.47 -17.26 -2.19
N PHE A 66 -7.38 -16.96 -3.49
CA PHE A 66 -8.54 -16.63 -4.33
C PHE A 66 -9.00 -17.81 -5.20
N TYR A 67 -8.08 -18.70 -5.59
CA TYR A 67 -8.41 -19.93 -6.31
C TYR A 67 -9.29 -20.86 -5.47
N PHE A 68 -8.97 -21.02 -4.19
CA PHE A 68 -9.75 -21.84 -3.26
C PHE A 68 -10.85 -21.09 -2.51
N LYS A 69 -11.30 -19.93 -3.02
CA LYS A 69 -12.26 -19.05 -2.32
C LYS A 69 -13.54 -19.76 -1.86
N ASP A 70 -14.00 -20.77 -2.61
CA ASP A 70 -15.23 -21.52 -2.31
C ASP A 70 -15.04 -22.57 -1.19
N LYS A 71 -13.79 -22.98 -0.91
CA LYS A 71 -13.45 -23.92 0.16
C LYS A 71 -13.08 -23.15 1.43
N LYS A 72 -14.08 -22.78 2.24
CA LYS A 72 -13.93 -21.87 3.40
C LYS A 72 -12.68 -22.08 4.26
N GLY A 73 -12.39 -23.32 4.69
CA GLY A 73 -11.22 -23.61 5.54
C GLY A 73 -9.88 -23.42 4.82
N VAL A 74 -9.78 -23.87 3.57
CA VAL A 74 -8.57 -23.73 2.74
C VAL A 74 -8.35 -22.27 2.34
N SER A 75 -9.42 -21.57 1.96
CA SER A 75 -9.41 -20.13 1.67
C SER A 75 -8.94 -19.32 2.88
N LEU A 76 -9.44 -19.63 4.07
CA LEU A 76 -9.05 -18.95 5.31
C LEU A 76 -7.57 -19.20 5.65
N PHE A 77 -7.09 -20.43 5.51
CA PHE A 77 -5.67 -20.77 5.70
C PHE A 77 -4.77 -19.94 4.76
N PHE A 78 -5.05 -19.96 3.46
CA PHE A 78 -4.26 -19.20 2.49
C PHE A 78 -4.40 -17.68 2.67
N PHE A 79 -5.57 -17.21 3.11
CA PHE A 79 -5.75 -15.79 3.46
C PHE A 79 -4.84 -15.38 4.62
N ILE A 80 -4.87 -16.10 5.74
CA ILE A 80 -4.09 -15.77 6.94
C ILE A 80 -2.59 -15.79 6.62
N ILE A 81 -2.10 -16.84 5.97
CA ILE A 81 -0.67 -16.93 5.62
C ILE A 81 -0.27 -15.84 4.62
N SER A 82 -1.12 -15.53 3.63
CA SER A 82 -0.85 -14.43 2.69
C SER A 82 -0.80 -13.10 3.41
N ALA A 83 -1.74 -12.84 4.33
CA ALA A 83 -1.79 -11.62 5.12
C ALA A 83 -0.51 -11.41 5.95
N VAL A 84 -0.05 -12.46 6.64
CA VAL A 84 1.17 -12.40 7.45
C VAL A 84 2.41 -12.19 6.58
N ILE A 85 2.56 -12.96 5.49
CA ILE A 85 3.74 -12.84 4.62
C ILE A 85 3.76 -11.46 3.92
N LEU A 86 2.61 -10.98 3.43
CA LEU A 86 2.51 -9.64 2.85
C LEU A 86 2.87 -8.57 3.86
N PHE A 87 2.34 -8.67 5.09
CA PHE A 87 2.66 -7.76 6.17
C PHE A 87 4.17 -7.71 6.45
N LEU A 88 4.82 -8.87 6.62
CA LEU A 88 6.27 -8.95 6.82
C LEU A 88 7.05 -8.34 5.64
N ASN A 89 6.59 -8.56 4.42
CA ASN A 89 7.19 -7.95 3.24
C ASN A 89 7.05 -6.42 3.21
N TYR A 90 5.88 -5.88 3.55
CA TYR A 90 5.68 -4.42 3.65
C TYR A 90 6.49 -3.79 4.80
N MET A 91 6.79 -4.56 5.84
CA MET A 91 7.75 -4.20 6.88
C MET A 91 9.21 -4.37 6.44
N HIS A 92 9.46 -4.68 5.17
CA HIS A 92 10.78 -4.91 4.58
C HIS A 92 11.61 -5.97 5.32
N PHE A 93 10.94 -6.96 5.93
CA PHE A 93 11.59 -8.02 6.69
C PHE A 93 12.39 -8.98 5.80
N PHE A 94 11.91 -9.26 4.59
CA PHE A 94 12.55 -10.22 3.70
C PHE A 94 13.77 -9.63 2.98
N PRO A 95 14.86 -10.41 2.84
CA PRO A 95 16.03 -9.98 2.10
C PRO A 95 15.76 -10.00 0.60
N GLY A 96 16.68 -9.38 -0.14
CA GLY A 96 16.73 -9.48 -1.60
C GLY A 96 16.10 -8.32 -2.37
N PHE A 97 15.70 -7.28 -1.66
CA PHE A 97 15.28 -6.01 -2.21
C PHE A 97 16.26 -4.92 -1.83
N ASN A 98 16.87 -4.28 -2.83
CA ASN A 98 17.72 -3.11 -2.65
C ASN A 98 16.92 -1.85 -3.01
N ASN A 99 15.91 -1.54 -2.18
CA ASN A 99 15.08 -0.34 -2.33
C ASN A 99 15.95 0.92 -2.32
N ILE A 100 15.63 1.91 -3.16
CA ILE A 100 16.51 3.05 -3.38
C ILE A 100 16.14 4.21 -2.48
N CYS A 101 17.11 4.66 -1.67
CA CYS A 101 17.01 5.89 -0.89
C CYS A 101 17.24 7.10 -1.81
N ILE A 102 16.19 7.88 -2.07
CA ILE A 102 16.26 9.08 -2.93
C ILE A 102 16.44 10.38 -2.14
N ILE A 103 16.04 10.38 -0.87
CA ILE A 103 16.31 11.44 0.09
C ILE A 103 16.88 10.77 1.32
N LYS A 104 18.07 11.17 1.74
CA LYS A 104 18.77 10.57 2.87
C LYS A 104 19.02 11.60 3.96
N ASN A 105 18.49 11.34 5.15
CA ASN A 105 18.73 12.12 6.36
C ASN A 105 18.52 13.65 6.19
N ALA A 106 17.50 14.04 5.43
CA ALA A 106 17.16 15.45 5.24
C ALA A 106 16.60 16.03 6.54
N GLN A 107 17.15 17.17 6.97
CA GLN A 107 16.64 17.94 8.09
C GLN A 107 15.57 18.91 7.58
N ILE A 108 14.30 18.63 7.86
CA ILE A 108 13.17 19.45 7.37
C ILE A 108 12.89 20.65 8.28
N SER A 109 13.06 20.48 9.59
CA SER A 109 12.93 21.50 10.63
C SER A 109 13.97 21.24 11.72
N GLN A 110 14.33 22.26 12.49
CA GLN A 110 15.34 22.14 13.55
C GLN A 110 14.95 21.12 14.63
N ASP A 111 13.66 21.04 14.95
CA ASP A 111 13.11 20.12 15.95
C ASP A 111 12.68 18.76 15.37
N ALA A 112 12.82 18.55 14.06
CA ALA A 112 12.35 17.33 13.40
C ALA A 112 13.44 16.25 13.39
N ILE A 113 13.02 14.98 13.49
CA ILE A 113 13.93 13.86 13.21
C ILE A 113 14.36 13.86 11.74
N ALA A 114 15.53 13.28 11.47
CA ALA A 114 16.06 13.17 10.12
C ALA A 114 15.11 12.37 9.20
N PHE A 115 14.70 12.98 8.10
CA PHE A 115 13.77 12.39 7.14
C PHE A 115 14.51 11.63 6.03
N SER A 116 14.10 10.40 5.74
CA SER A 116 14.58 9.64 4.59
C SER A 116 13.42 9.09 3.78
N LEU A 117 13.56 9.07 2.46
CA LEU A 117 12.53 8.64 1.52
C LEU A 117 13.09 7.56 0.59
N TYR A 118 12.36 6.45 0.49
CA TYR A 118 12.74 5.29 -0.29
C TYR A 118 11.73 5.01 -1.40
N LEU A 119 12.23 4.61 -2.56
CA LEU A 119 11.44 3.95 -3.60
C LEU A 119 11.38 2.46 -3.24
N ASN A 120 10.26 2.04 -2.65
CA ASN A 120 10.10 0.68 -2.14
C ASN A 120 9.58 -0.28 -3.22
N TYR A 121 10.49 -0.82 -4.03
CA TYR A 121 10.15 -1.82 -5.06
C TYR A 121 9.48 -3.06 -4.44
N SER A 122 9.96 -3.46 -3.26
CA SER A 122 9.37 -4.51 -2.42
C SER A 122 7.89 -4.30 -2.07
N SER A 123 7.39 -3.06 -2.06
CA SER A 123 5.97 -2.78 -1.81
C SER A 123 5.13 -2.85 -3.09
N ILE A 124 5.66 -2.35 -4.22
CA ILE A 124 4.88 -2.26 -5.46
C ILE A 124 4.56 -3.65 -6.05
N ILE A 125 5.53 -4.56 -6.12
CA ILE A 125 5.33 -5.82 -6.83
C ILE A 125 4.29 -6.74 -6.15
N PRO A 126 4.31 -6.92 -4.81
CA PRO A 126 3.24 -7.63 -4.11
C PRO A 126 1.88 -6.94 -4.25
N THR A 127 1.85 -5.60 -4.24
CA THR A 127 0.63 -4.82 -4.50
C THR A 127 0.06 -5.11 -5.89
N TYR A 128 0.94 -5.22 -6.90
CA TYR A 128 0.55 -5.61 -8.25
C TYR A 128 -0.11 -7.00 -8.28
N PHE A 129 0.43 -7.98 -7.57
CA PHE A 129 -0.17 -9.32 -7.47
C PHE A 129 -1.50 -9.33 -6.71
N LEU A 130 -1.64 -8.53 -5.65
CA LEU A 130 -2.93 -8.34 -4.99
C LEU A 130 -3.98 -7.81 -5.97
N LEU A 131 -3.66 -6.78 -6.76
CA LEU A 131 -4.58 -6.25 -7.78
C LEU A 131 -4.87 -7.26 -8.90
N LEU A 132 -3.87 -8.05 -9.30
CA LEU A 132 -4.00 -9.01 -10.38
C LEU A 132 -4.91 -10.19 -10.01
N PHE A 133 -4.71 -10.76 -8.83
CA PHE A 133 -5.36 -12.01 -8.44
C PHE A 133 -6.60 -11.81 -7.56
N SER A 134 -6.74 -10.66 -6.90
CA SER A 134 -7.90 -10.42 -6.05
C SER A 134 -9.15 -10.14 -6.87
N SER A 135 -10.13 -11.02 -6.75
CA SER A 135 -11.50 -10.75 -7.23
C SER A 135 -12.29 -9.84 -6.27
N GLU A 136 -11.71 -9.48 -5.13
CA GLU A 136 -12.36 -8.70 -4.07
C GLU A 136 -11.96 -7.22 -4.12
N ILE A 137 -10.94 -6.85 -4.89
CA ILE A 137 -10.58 -5.45 -5.06
C ILE A 137 -11.39 -4.89 -6.23
N GLY A 138 -12.36 -4.02 -5.90
CA GLY A 138 -13.15 -3.34 -6.91
C GLY A 138 -12.32 -2.33 -7.69
N ILE A 139 -11.92 -2.68 -8.91
CA ILE A 139 -11.32 -1.75 -9.86
C ILE A 139 -12.45 -0.91 -10.47
N LEU A 140 -12.20 0.38 -10.70
CA LEU A 140 -13.24 1.29 -11.20
C LEU A 140 -13.67 0.89 -12.62
N GLU A 141 -14.83 0.26 -12.77
CA GLU A 141 -15.31 -0.26 -14.06
C GLU A 141 -15.85 0.82 -15.00
N SER A 142 -16.24 1.99 -14.46
CA SER A 142 -16.82 3.09 -15.22
C SER A 142 -16.30 4.45 -14.78
N SER A 143 -15.95 5.29 -15.75
CA SER A 143 -15.57 6.70 -15.56
C SER A 143 -16.67 7.52 -14.87
N ASN A 144 -17.94 7.10 -14.98
CA ASN A 144 -19.07 7.82 -14.43
C ASN A 144 -19.08 7.83 -12.89
N LYS A 145 -18.45 6.82 -12.26
CA LYS A 145 -18.29 6.75 -10.79
C LYS A 145 -17.01 7.46 -10.30
N LEU A 146 -16.10 7.86 -11.21
CA LEU A 146 -14.79 8.42 -10.85
C LEU A 146 -14.93 9.71 -10.04
N LEU A 147 -15.79 10.63 -10.49
CA LEU A 147 -15.99 11.92 -9.82
C LEU A 147 -16.55 11.74 -8.40
N LEU A 148 -17.45 10.78 -8.19
CA LEU A 148 -18.00 10.47 -6.87
C LEU A 148 -16.93 9.90 -5.94
N VAL A 149 -16.09 9.00 -6.45
CA VAL A 149 -14.97 8.43 -5.68
C VAL A 149 -13.96 9.51 -5.30
N ILE A 150 -13.60 10.40 -6.23
CA ILE A 150 -12.69 11.52 -5.96
C ILE A 150 -13.29 12.47 -4.92
N LYS A 151 -14.56 12.87 -5.08
CA LYS A 151 -15.23 13.76 -4.11
C LYS A 151 -15.28 13.16 -2.72
N SER A 152 -15.65 11.88 -2.61
CA SER A 152 -15.67 11.15 -1.35
C SER A 152 -14.25 11.09 -0.75
N GLY A 153 -13.25 10.68 -1.54
CA GLY A 153 -11.86 10.61 -1.10
C GLY A 153 -11.32 11.94 -0.59
N ILE A 154 -11.61 13.05 -1.29
CA ILE A 154 -11.24 14.40 -0.84
C ILE A 154 -11.95 14.75 0.46
N PHE A 155 -13.26 14.52 0.56
CA PHE A 155 -14.03 14.86 1.76
C PHE A 155 -13.53 14.12 3.00
N TYR A 156 -13.42 12.79 2.93
CA TYR A 156 -12.95 11.98 4.06
C TYR A 156 -11.45 12.18 4.32
N GLY A 157 -10.65 12.43 3.28
CA GLY A 157 -9.24 12.78 3.41
C GLY A 157 -9.02 14.08 4.16
N LEU A 158 -9.79 15.13 3.84
CA LEU A 158 -9.74 16.41 4.55
C LEU A 158 -10.26 16.28 5.98
N LEU A 159 -11.37 15.56 6.18
CA LEU A 159 -11.93 15.30 7.51
C LEU A 159 -10.92 14.59 8.42
N ALA A 160 -10.29 13.53 7.90
CA ALA A 160 -9.26 12.81 8.65
C ALA A 160 -8.03 13.68 8.90
N SER A 161 -7.55 14.42 7.90
CA SER A 161 -6.42 15.33 8.08
C SER A 161 -6.70 16.34 9.19
N PHE A 162 -7.89 16.95 9.22
CA PHE A 162 -8.29 17.89 10.25
C PHE A 162 -8.28 17.27 11.66
N ILE A 163 -8.94 16.10 11.82
CA ILE A 163 -9.02 15.40 13.10
C ILE A 163 -7.63 14.94 13.57
N LEU A 164 -6.84 14.34 12.69
CA LEU A 164 -5.55 13.77 13.02
C LEU A 164 -4.50 14.86 13.33
N ILE A 165 -4.52 16.00 12.64
CA ILE A 165 -3.66 17.15 12.96
C ILE A 165 -3.98 17.66 14.37
N LEU A 166 -5.27 17.80 14.72
CA LEU A 166 -5.67 18.27 16.05
C LEU A 166 -5.19 17.31 17.16
N ILE A 167 -5.41 16.01 16.99
CA ILE A 167 -4.97 15.00 17.97
C ILE A 167 -3.44 14.94 18.05
N SER A 168 -2.74 15.02 16.91
CA SER A 168 -1.28 15.02 16.87
C SER A 168 -0.68 16.23 17.59
N TYR A 169 -1.34 17.39 17.50
CA TYR A 169 -0.95 18.58 18.25
C TYR A 169 -1.17 18.39 19.75
N LEU A 170 -2.31 17.82 20.17
CA LEU A 170 -2.61 17.54 21.58
C LEU A 170 -1.66 16.49 22.22
N PHE A 171 -1.07 15.61 21.41
CA PHE A 171 -0.08 14.62 21.85
C PHE A 171 1.37 15.09 21.73
N ASP A 172 1.60 16.35 21.38
CA ASP A 172 2.93 16.95 21.15
C ASP A 172 3.76 16.23 20.07
N PHE A 173 3.11 15.53 19.14
CA PHE A 173 3.79 14.87 18.02
C PHE A 173 4.23 15.85 16.94
N ILE A 174 3.52 16.97 16.80
CA ILE A 174 3.79 17.97 15.78
C ILE A 174 3.80 19.37 16.39
N ARG A 175 4.60 20.25 15.81
CA ARG A 175 4.52 21.70 16.01
C ARG A 175 4.13 22.33 14.69
N PHE A 176 3.32 23.38 14.74
CA PHE A 176 2.97 24.11 13.53
C PHE A 176 4.19 24.83 12.98
N ASP A 177 4.63 24.44 11.79
CA ASP A 177 5.79 24.99 11.10
C ASP A 177 5.57 24.84 9.58
N PHE A 178 4.58 25.57 9.07
CA PHE A 178 4.18 25.45 7.66
C PHE A 178 5.33 25.87 6.73
N LYS A 179 5.75 24.94 5.88
CA LYS A 179 6.73 25.19 4.82
C LYS A 179 6.53 24.22 3.66
N LEU A 180 6.82 24.72 2.46
CA LEU A 180 7.00 23.89 1.27
C LEU A 180 8.51 23.81 1.01
N THR A 181 9.04 22.59 0.90
CA THR A 181 10.46 22.38 0.66
C THR A 181 10.67 21.85 -0.76
N GLN A 182 11.94 21.82 -1.20
CA GLN A 182 12.31 21.14 -2.45
C GLN A 182 11.89 19.66 -2.48
N TYR A 183 11.61 19.04 -1.33
CA TYR A 183 11.19 17.65 -1.22
C TYR A 183 9.67 17.45 -1.31
N THR A 184 8.85 18.51 -1.21
CA THR A 184 7.40 18.35 -1.07
C THR A 184 6.76 17.57 -2.22
N LEU A 185 7.07 17.91 -3.47
CA LEU A 185 6.46 17.23 -4.63
C LEU A 185 6.90 15.78 -4.76
N VAL A 186 8.19 15.49 -4.56
CA VAL A 186 8.71 14.12 -4.62
C VAL A 186 8.19 13.29 -3.45
N PHE A 187 8.05 13.87 -2.26
CA PHE A 187 7.42 13.21 -1.11
C PHE A 187 5.98 12.82 -1.43
N ILE A 188 5.15 13.75 -1.92
CA ILE A 188 3.75 13.47 -2.25
C ILE A 188 3.66 12.34 -3.26
N PHE A 189 4.42 12.42 -4.35
CA PHE A 189 4.39 11.39 -5.41
C PHE A 189 4.83 10.02 -4.90
N VAL A 190 5.96 9.95 -4.19
CA VAL A 190 6.51 8.68 -3.72
C VAL A 190 5.67 8.10 -2.61
N ASN A 191 5.21 8.91 -1.65
CA ASN A 191 4.36 8.43 -0.57
C ASN A 191 3.03 7.88 -1.14
N LEU A 192 2.41 8.58 -2.10
CA LEU A 192 1.18 8.13 -2.72
C LEU A 192 1.33 6.75 -3.39
N ILE A 193 2.40 6.53 -4.16
CA ILE A 193 2.59 5.31 -4.95
C ILE A 193 3.21 4.16 -4.16
N PHE A 194 4.19 4.45 -3.30
CA PHE A 194 5.01 3.43 -2.63
C PHE A 194 4.61 3.16 -1.18
N THR A 195 3.72 3.99 -0.61
CA THR A 195 3.25 3.86 0.78
C THR A 195 1.74 3.78 0.82
N CYS A 196 1.02 4.87 0.50
CA CYS A 196 -0.44 4.90 0.59
C CYS A 196 -1.12 3.84 -0.26
N LEU A 197 -0.75 3.72 -1.55
CA LEU A 197 -1.44 2.77 -2.44
C LEU A 197 -1.24 1.30 -2.00
N PRO A 198 -0.02 0.82 -1.68
CA PRO A 198 0.17 -0.50 -1.07
C PRO A 198 -0.60 -0.70 0.23
N GLU A 199 -0.59 0.27 1.14
CA GLU A 199 -1.30 0.19 2.42
C GLU A 199 -2.82 0.18 2.24
N GLU A 200 -3.38 0.99 1.35
CA GLU A 200 -4.82 1.00 1.03
C GLU A 200 -5.26 -0.35 0.43
N ILE A 201 -4.48 -0.87 -0.52
CA ILE A 201 -4.78 -2.15 -1.18
C ILE A 201 -4.69 -3.33 -0.20
N PHE A 202 -3.67 -3.34 0.67
CA PHE A 202 -3.51 -4.40 1.68
C PHE A 202 -4.57 -4.30 2.78
N TRP A 203 -4.52 -3.19 3.53
CA TRP A 203 -5.63 -2.49 4.17
C TRP A 203 -7.06 -2.97 3.92
N ARG A 204 -7.63 -2.28 2.94
CA ARG A 204 -9.06 -2.16 2.70
C ARG A 204 -9.44 -3.10 1.57
N GLY A 205 -8.56 -3.18 0.57
CA GLY A 205 -8.73 -4.05 -0.59
C GLY A 205 -8.62 -5.54 -0.26
N PHE A 206 -7.69 -5.94 0.61
CA PHE A 206 -7.44 -7.36 0.91
C PHE A 206 -7.96 -7.77 2.29
N ILE A 207 -7.45 -7.20 3.38
CA ILE A 207 -7.79 -7.64 4.74
C ILE A 207 -9.27 -7.35 5.06
N GLN A 208 -9.70 -6.09 4.98
CA GLN A 208 -11.08 -5.72 5.30
C GLN A 208 -12.08 -6.44 4.39
N SER A 209 -11.88 -6.37 3.06
CA SER A 209 -12.79 -7.00 2.09
C SER A 209 -12.93 -8.51 2.29
N ARG A 210 -11.86 -9.20 2.74
CA ARG A 210 -11.95 -10.61 3.09
C ARG A 210 -12.71 -10.83 4.39
N LEU A 211 -12.47 -10.03 5.42
CA LEU A 211 -13.18 -10.12 6.69
C LEU A 211 -14.69 -9.89 6.53
N GLU A 212 -15.11 -9.02 5.61
CA GLU A 212 -16.51 -8.77 5.25
C GLU A 212 -17.23 -10.02 4.69
N LYS A 213 -16.50 -11.06 4.25
CA LYS A 213 -17.10 -12.35 3.86
C LYS A 213 -17.45 -13.24 5.05
N TYR A 214 -16.88 -12.98 6.21
CA TYR A 214 -17.05 -13.77 7.43
C TYR A 214 -17.80 -13.01 8.52
N PHE A 215 -17.75 -11.67 8.49
CA PHE A 215 -18.37 -10.77 9.46
C PHE A 215 -19.14 -9.67 8.74
N ASN A 216 -20.02 -8.96 9.45
CA ASN A 216 -20.61 -7.73 8.90
C ASN A 216 -19.54 -6.63 8.73
N SER A 217 -19.85 -5.63 7.90
CA SER A 217 -18.92 -4.56 7.55
C SER A 217 -18.39 -3.77 8.76
N ILE A 218 -19.22 -3.52 9.77
CA ILE A 218 -18.81 -2.78 10.97
C ILE A 218 -17.75 -3.57 11.74
N ILE A 219 -17.98 -4.87 11.95
CA ILE A 219 -17.04 -5.75 12.65
C ILE A 219 -15.73 -5.86 11.85
N ALA A 220 -15.80 -6.00 10.52
CA ALA A 220 -14.62 -6.06 9.67
C ALA A 220 -13.78 -4.77 9.75
N ILE A 221 -14.42 -3.59 9.76
CA ILE A 221 -13.76 -2.30 9.95
C ILE A 221 -13.04 -2.25 11.31
N ILE A 222 -13.75 -2.64 12.38
CA ILE A 222 -13.19 -2.61 13.75
C ILE A 222 -11.98 -3.53 13.85
N ILE A 223 -12.09 -4.78 13.39
CA ILE A 223 -10.98 -5.75 13.42
C ILE A 223 -9.78 -5.23 12.62
N THR A 224 -10.01 -4.74 11.40
CA THR A 224 -8.93 -4.23 10.54
C THR A 224 -8.27 -3.01 11.16
N SER A 225 -9.05 -2.12 11.80
CA SER A 225 -8.53 -0.91 12.43
C SER A 225 -7.70 -1.22 13.68
N PHE A 226 -8.12 -2.20 14.48
CA PHE A 226 -7.30 -2.70 15.59
C PHE A 226 -6.01 -3.36 15.10
N ALA A 227 -6.07 -4.18 14.05
CA ALA A 227 -4.88 -4.80 13.48
C ALA A 227 -3.89 -3.73 12.96
N PHE A 228 -4.38 -2.76 12.20
CA PHE A 228 -3.60 -1.62 11.70
C PHE A 228 -2.94 -0.86 12.86
N ALA A 229 -3.72 -0.48 13.88
CA ALA A 229 -3.21 0.25 15.04
C ALA A 229 -2.20 -0.54 15.87
N PHE A 230 -2.43 -1.83 16.09
CA PHE A 230 -1.59 -2.68 16.92
C PHE A 230 -0.15 -2.74 16.40
N ILE A 231 0.01 -2.81 15.08
CA ILE A 231 1.32 -2.79 14.42
C ILE A 231 2.10 -1.51 14.70
N HIS A 232 1.40 -0.38 14.83
CA HIS A 232 2.02 0.92 15.11
C HIS A 232 2.50 1.06 16.56
N ILE A 233 2.03 0.20 17.48
CA ILE A 233 2.53 0.19 18.86
C ILE A 233 4.02 -0.13 18.87
N ALA A 234 4.46 -1.10 18.06
CA ALA A 234 5.82 -1.61 18.08
C ALA A 234 6.88 -0.57 17.67
N PHE A 235 6.53 0.40 16.82
CA PHE A 235 7.49 1.39 16.31
C PHE A 235 7.20 2.84 16.71
N ALA A 236 5.97 3.18 17.12
CA ALA A 236 5.59 4.56 17.45
C ALA A 236 4.83 4.71 18.78
N GLY A 237 4.63 3.62 19.53
CA GLY A 237 4.01 3.62 20.85
C GLY A 237 2.49 3.76 20.83
N THR A 238 1.88 3.71 22.02
CA THR A 238 0.42 3.60 22.19
C THR A 238 -0.35 4.85 21.75
N ARG A 239 0.20 6.05 21.98
CA ARG A 239 -0.43 7.31 21.55
C ARG A 239 -0.51 7.41 20.02
N PHE A 240 0.54 6.97 19.31
CA PHE A 240 0.51 6.92 17.85
C PHE A 240 -0.41 5.82 17.33
N ALA A 241 -0.43 4.66 18.00
CA ALA A 241 -1.38 3.59 17.67
C ALA A 241 -2.85 4.04 17.77
N LEU A 242 -3.20 4.88 18.76
CA LEU A 242 -4.53 5.48 18.85
C LEU A 242 -4.81 6.39 17.64
N LEU A 243 -3.83 7.20 17.22
CA LEU A 243 -3.94 8.03 16.03
C LEU A 243 -4.15 7.18 14.77
N ALA A 244 -3.40 6.09 14.63
CA ALA A 244 -3.52 5.14 13.53
C ALA A 244 -4.88 4.42 13.53
N PHE A 245 -5.42 4.06 14.69
CA PHE A 245 -6.76 3.49 14.83
C PHE A 245 -7.84 4.45 14.32
N ILE A 246 -7.79 5.72 14.75
CA ILE A 246 -8.74 6.75 14.33
C ILE A 246 -8.62 7.02 12.82
N ALA A 247 -7.40 7.12 12.29
CA ALA A 247 -7.14 7.28 10.86
C ALA A 247 -7.76 6.12 10.06
N SER A 248 -7.54 4.89 10.52
CA SER A 248 -8.09 3.68 9.90
C SER A 248 -9.61 3.72 9.84
N LEU A 249 -10.30 4.06 10.95
CA LEU A 249 -11.76 4.17 10.97
C LEU A 249 -12.28 5.19 9.96
N LEU A 250 -11.68 6.39 9.91
CA LEU A 250 -12.13 7.49 9.04
C LEU A 250 -12.00 7.15 7.54
N TYR A 251 -10.95 6.43 7.15
CA TYR A 251 -10.73 6.01 5.76
C TYR A 251 -11.50 4.75 5.36
N MET A 252 -11.97 3.94 6.31
CA MET A 252 -12.68 2.67 6.02
C MET A 252 -14.20 2.80 5.89
N VAL A 253 -14.84 3.76 6.56
CA VAL A 253 -16.28 4.03 6.45
C VAL A 253 -16.75 4.28 4.99
N PRO A 254 -16.03 5.06 4.15
CA PRO A 254 -16.43 5.29 2.77
C PRO A 254 -16.39 4.03 1.90
N HIS A 255 -15.57 3.04 2.27
CA HIS A 255 -15.47 1.77 1.56
C HIS A 255 -16.71 0.89 1.73
N THR A 256 -17.38 0.98 2.89
CA THR A 256 -18.59 0.22 3.20
C THR A 256 -19.88 0.90 2.74
N LEU A 257 -19.84 2.21 2.51
CA LEU A 257 -20.98 3.02 2.07
C LEU A 257 -21.19 3.03 0.54
N ARG A 258 -20.37 2.31 -0.24
CA ARG A 258 -20.61 2.21 -1.68
C ARG A 258 -21.78 1.24 -1.92
N PRO A 259 -22.92 1.72 -2.47
CA PRO A 259 -24.01 0.82 -2.83
C PRO A 259 -23.53 -0.10 -3.94
N GLU A 260 -23.63 -1.40 -3.65
CA GLU A 260 -23.44 -2.57 -4.53
C GLU A 260 -22.16 -2.58 -5.39
N ARG A 261 -21.25 -3.49 -5.04
CA ARG A 261 -20.27 -4.05 -5.97
C ARG A 261 -20.98 -4.98 -6.94
#